data_AF-A0A940RDS0-F1
#
_entry.id   AF-A0A940RDS0-F1
#
_cell.length_a   1.000
_cell.length_b   1.000
_cell.length_c   1.000
_cell.angle_alpha   90.00
_cell.angle_beta   90.00
_cell.angle_gamma   90.00
#
_symmetry.space_group_name_H-M   'P 1'
#
loop_
_entity.id
_entity.type
_entity.pdbx_description
1 polymer ?
#
loop_
_entity_poly.entity_id
_entity_poly.type
_entity_poly.pdbx_seq_one_letter_code
_entity_poly.pdbx_strand_id
1 'polypeptide(L)'
;ADEELKRVLPAIEAIHKNFPEQIISVDTFYSKVALEAVNAGASIINDVSAGTMDADLLSTVARLKVPYVLMHMLGKPQTMQQNPAYKNVTLEVFDFLNFRIAELIRLGIHDIIVDA
;
A
#
# COMPACT_ATOMS: atom_id res chain seq x y z
N ALA A 1 -11.23 6.41 -5.90
CA ALA A 1 -10.13 6.96 -6.74
C ALA A 1 -10.26 8.46 -6.97
N ASP A 2 -11.23 8.99 -7.74
CA ASP A 2 -11.19 10.41 -8.17
C ASP A 2 -11.26 11.44 -7.03
N GLU A 3 -12.14 11.24 -6.04
CA GLU A 3 -12.18 12.12 -4.86
C GLU A 3 -10.92 12.04 -3.99
N GLU A 4 -10.30 10.86 -3.94
CA GLU A 4 -9.05 10.65 -3.22
C GLU A 4 -7.89 11.37 -3.92
N LEU A 5 -7.80 11.26 -5.26
CA LEU A 5 -6.84 12.00 -6.08
C LEU A 5 -6.93 13.51 -5.87
N LYS A 6 -8.15 14.07 -5.91
CA LYS A 6 -8.38 15.51 -5.66
C LYS A 6 -7.86 15.95 -4.29
N ARG A 7 -7.89 15.06 -3.30
CA ARG A 7 -7.40 15.33 -1.93
C ARG A 7 -5.89 15.18 -1.81
N VAL A 8 -5.31 14.12 -2.40
CA VAL A 8 -3.90 13.76 -2.16
C VAL A 8 -2.93 14.46 -3.11
N LEU A 9 -3.26 14.63 -4.40
CA LEU A 9 -2.32 15.17 -5.38
C LEU A 9 -1.82 16.58 -5.05
N PRO A 10 -2.69 17.56 -4.70
CA PRO A 10 -2.21 18.91 -4.40
C PRO A 10 -1.24 18.94 -3.21
N ALA A 11 -1.46 18.06 -2.23
CA ALA A 11 -0.58 17.95 -1.07
C ALA A 11 0.77 17.32 -1.43
N ILE A 12 0.76 16.23 -2.20
CA ILE A 12 1.99 15.56 -2.65
C ILE A 12 2.84 16.52 -3.50
N GLU A 13 2.23 17.17 -4.49
CA GLU A 13 2.92 18.13 -5.36
C GLU A 13 3.52 19.30 -4.57
N ALA A 14 2.76 19.85 -3.61
CA ALA A 14 3.24 20.94 -2.77
C ALA A 14 4.41 20.51 -1.87
N ILE A 15 4.33 19.33 -1.24
CA ILE A 15 5.40 18.82 -0.39
C ILE A 15 6.64 18.53 -1.23
N HIS A 16 6.49 17.81 -2.34
CA HIS A 16 7.61 17.44 -3.22
C HIS A 16 8.32 18.69 -3.77
N LYS A 17 7.56 19.72 -4.16
CA LYS A 17 8.12 20.99 -4.65
C LYS A 17 8.90 21.76 -3.58
N ASN A 18 8.40 21.82 -2.34
CA ASN A 18 9.01 22.64 -1.28
C ASN A 18 10.05 21.89 -0.44
N PHE A 19 9.96 20.55 -0.40
CA PHE A 19 10.79 19.66 0.40
C PHE A 19 11.21 18.44 -0.45
N PRO A 20 12.04 18.62 -1.49
CA PRO A 20 12.36 17.57 -2.47
C PRO A 20 13.05 16.34 -1.88
N GLU A 21 13.72 16.48 -0.73
CA GLU A 21 14.40 15.38 -0.03
C GLU A 21 13.46 14.54 0.85
N GLN A 22 12.21 14.98 1.05
CA GLN A 22 11.28 14.29 1.94
C GLN A 22 10.68 13.07 1.25
N ILE A 23 10.76 11.92 1.92
CA ILE A 23 10.09 10.69 1.46
C ILE A 23 8.60 10.80 1.77
N ILE A 24 7.76 10.62 0.74
CA ILE A 24 6.30 10.68 0.86
C ILE A 24 5.73 9.27 0.65
N SER A 25 5.04 8.75 1.67
CA SER A 25 4.22 7.55 1.55
C SER A 25 2.78 7.92 1.29
N VAL A 26 2.15 7.28 0.30
CA VAL A 26 0.70 7.42 0.07
C VAL A 26 -0.02 6.17 0.58
N ASP A 27 -1.00 6.36 1.45
CA ASP A 27 -1.90 5.30 1.91
C ASP A 27 -3.06 5.18 0.92
N THR A 28 -3.06 4.10 0.14
CA THR A 28 -4.11 3.84 -0.83
C THR A 28 -4.15 2.36 -1.22
N PHE A 29 -5.36 1.89 -1.53
CA PHE A 29 -5.60 0.58 -2.13
C PHE A 29 -6.08 0.68 -3.58
N TYR A 30 -6.06 1.87 -4.21
CA TYR A 30 -6.43 2.06 -5.61
C TYR A 30 -5.19 2.18 -6.50
N SER A 31 -5.10 1.35 -7.54
CA SER A 31 -4.04 1.37 -8.55
C SER A 31 -3.88 2.74 -9.21
N LYS A 32 -5.00 3.39 -9.57
CA LYS A 32 -5.01 4.74 -10.13
C LYS A 32 -4.42 5.78 -9.18
N VAL A 33 -4.72 5.70 -7.88
CA VAL A 33 -4.17 6.64 -6.89
C VAL A 33 -2.68 6.40 -6.72
N ALA A 34 -2.24 5.14 -6.62
CA ALA A 34 -0.82 4.80 -6.51
C ALA A 34 0.00 5.33 -7.70
N LEU A 35 -0.50 5.13 -8.93
CA LEU A 35 0.15 5.62 -10.16
C LEU A 35 0.31 7.14 -10.15
N GLU A 36 -0.78 7.87 -9.97
CA GLU A 36 -0.75 9.33 -10.04
C GLU A 36 0.01 9.94 -8.86
N ALA A 37 -0.07 9.34 -7.67
CA ALA A 37 0.68 9.79 -6.51
C ALA A 37 2.19 9.68 -6.73
N VAL A 38 2.68 8.55 -7.28
CA VAL A 38 4.10 8.39 -7.60
C VAL A 38 4.53 9.37 -8.69
N ASN A 39 3.71 9.56 -9.73
CA ASN A 39 3.98 10.57 -10.76
C ASN A 39 4.07 11.99 -10.18
N ALA A 40 3.33 12.29 -9.11
CA ALA A 40 3.35 13.57 -8.41
C ALA A 40 4.51 13.73 -7.41
N GLY A 41 5.28 12.67 -7.14
CA GLY A 41 6.44 12.70 -6.24
C GLY A 41 6.33 11.82 -5.00
N ALA A 42 5.28 10.99 -4.87
CA ALA A 42 5.25 9.97 -3.82
C ALA A 42 6.34 8.91 -4.06
N SER A 43 6.94 8.43 -2.97
CA SER A 43 8.08 7.53 -3.00
C SER A 43 7.76 6.14 -2.46
N ILE A 44 6.63 5.96 -1.77
CA ILE A 44 6.22 4.68 -1.15
C ILE A 44 4.71 4.51 -1.34
N ILE A 45 4.29 3.28 -1.66
CA ILE A 45 2.87 2.88 -1.61
C ILE A 45 2.63 2.13 -0.31
N ASN A 46 1.68 2.59 0.49
CA ASN A 46 1.20 1.88 1.67
C ASN A 46 -0.22 1.36 1.42
N ASP A 47 -0.40 0.05 1.52
CA ASP A 47 -1.67 -0.60 1.20
C ASP A 47 -2.14 -1.52 2.33
N VAL A 48 -3.12 -1.01 3.09
CA VAL A 48 -3.86 -1.72 4.13
C VAL A 48 -4.51 -3.02 3.63
N SER A 49 -4.82 -3.11 2.34
CA SER A 49 -5.50 -4.26 1.75
C SER A 49 -4.58 -5.38 1.31
N ALA A 50 -3.26 -5.19 1.41
CA ALA A 50 -2.25 -6.10 0.90
C ALA A 50 -2.33 -6.40 -0.60
N GLY A 51 -3.11 -5.66 -1.39
CA GLY A 51 -3.35 -5.87 -2.82
C GLY A 51 -4.60 -6.68 -3.13
N THR A 52 -5.59 -6.68 -2.22
CA THR A 52 -6.84 -7.46 -2.37
C THR A 52 -8.05 -6.62 -2.79
N MET A 53 -7.98 -5.29 -2.65
CA MET A 53 -9.12 -4.41 -2.96
C MET A 53 -9.14 -3.88 -4.40
N ASP A 54 -8.00 -3.82 -5.06
CA ASP A 54 -7.87 -3.46 -6.47
C ASP A 54 -6.95 -4.46 -7.17
N ALA A 55 -7.50 -5.18 -8.15
CA ALA A 55 -6.80 -6.24 -8.87
C ALA A 55 -5.57 -5.74 -9.65
N ASP A 56 -5.56 -4.46 -10.04
CA ASP A 56 -4.49 -3.87 -10.84
C ASP A 56 -3.36 -3.28 -9.98
N LEU A 57 -3.55 -3.14 -8.66
CA LEU A 57 -2.63 -2.44 -7.77
C LEU A 57 -1.25 -3.08 -7.76
N LEU A 58 -1.14 -4.39 -7.52
CA LEU A 58 0.16 -5.06 -7.45
C LEU A 58 0.91 -4.99 -8.77
N SER A 59 0.20 -5.14 -9.90
CA SER A 59 0.83 -4.98 -11.23
C SER A 59 1.34 -3.56 -11.44
N THR A 60 0.63 -2.56 -10.90
CA THR A 60 0.99 -1.15 -11.00
C THR A 60 2.21 -0.85 -10.15
N VAL A 61 2.22 -1.25 -8.88
CA VAL A 61 3.37 -1.10 -7.98
C VAL A 61 4.61 -1.78 -8.55
N ALA A 62 4.47 -2.99 -9.11
CA ALA A 62 5.57 -3.71 -9.75
C ALA A 62 6.22 -2.93 -10.91
N ARG A 63 5.47 -2.09 -11.63
CA ARG A 63 5.98 -1.20 -12.67
C ARG A 63 6.58 0.09 -12.11
N LEU A 64 6.00 0.62 -11.02
CA LEU A 64 6.44 1.87 -10.39
C LEU A 64 7.82 1.75 -9.72
N LYS A 65 8.21 0.55 -9.30
CA LYS A 65 9.53 0.28 -8.67
C LYS A 65 9.81 1.17 -7.44
N VAL A 66 8.75 1.44 -6.69
CA VAL A 66 8.82 2.10 -5.37
C VAL A 66 8.59 1.06 -4.26
N PRO A 67 9.11 1.29 -3.04
CA PRO A 67 8.78 0.45 -1.90
C PRO A 67 7.28 0.30 -1.67
N TYR A 68 6.89 -0.90 -1.22
CA TYR A 68 5.52 -1.27 -0.93
C TYR A 68 5.37 -1.72 0.51
N VAL A 69 4.47 -1.08 1.26
CA VAL A 69 4.09 -1.52 2.60
C VAL A 69 2.93 -2.51 2.48
N LEU A 70 3.23 -3.75 2.85
CA LEU A 70 2.28 -4.85 2.95
C LEU A 70 1.76 -4.90 4.39
N MET A 71 0.47 -4.62 4.57
CA MET A 71 -0.16 -4.70 5.89
C MET A 71 -1.08 -5.92 6.01
N HIS A 72 -1.12 -6.52 7.20
CA HIS A 72 -2.16 -7.50 7.55
C HIS A 72 -3.38 -6.80 8.17
N MET A 73 -4.57 -7.21 7.73
CA MET A 73 -5.84 -6.81 8.35
C MET A 73 -6.85 -7.95 8.31
N LEU A 74 -7.78 -7.98 9.27
CA LEU A 74 -8.92 -8.89 9.27
C LEU A 74 -10.20 -8.13 8.91
N GLY A 75 -10.91 -8.58 7.87
CA GLY A 75 -12.15 -7.93 7.41
C GLY A 75 -11.88 -6.80 6.43
N LYS A 76 -12.51 -5.64 6.65
CA LYS A 76 -12.35 -4.43 5.81
C LYS A 76 -11.69 -3.31 6.62
N PRO A 77 -11.00 -2.34 5.99
CA PRO A 77 -10.34 -1.24 6.69
C PRO A 77 -11.27 -0.51 7.68
N GLN A 78 -12.56 -0.36 7.33
CA GLN A 78 -13.54 0.33 8.18
C GLN A 78 -14.01 -0.49 9.39
N THR A 79 -13.86 -1.81 9.36
CA THR A 79 -14.37 -2.73 10.39
C THR A 79 -13.29 -3.58 11.05
N MET A 80 -12.03 -3.47 10.63
CA MET A 80 -10.94 -4.35 11.08
C MET A 80 -10.66 -4.30 12.59
N GLN A 81 -11.08 -3.22 13.25
CA GLN A 81 -10.96 -3.03 14.69
C GLN A 81 -12.20 -3.49 15.47
N GLN A 82 -13.26 -3.92 14.79
CA GLN A 82 -14.52 -4.33 15.42
C GLN A 82 -14.46 -5.83 15.80
N ASN A 83 -14.02 -6.09 17.03
CA ASN A 83 -13.93 -7.44 17.62
C ASN A 83 -13.19 -8.46 16.72
N PRO A 84 -11.95 -8.18 16.27
CA PRO A 84 -11.18 -9.14 15.50
C PRO A 84 -10.87 -10.36 16.38
N ALA A 85 -11.12 -11.55 15.84
CA ALA A 85 -10.92 -12.81 16.55
C ALA A 85 -9.99 -13.70 15.75
N TYR A 86 -8.89 -14.11 16.38
CA TYR A 86 -7.92 -15.06 15.86
C TYR A 86 -7.89 -16.29 16.76
N LYS A 87 -7.62 -17.45 16.17
CA LYS A 87 -7.31 -18.66 16.93
C LYS A 87 -5.87 -18.60 17.47
N ASN A 88 -4.93 -18.12 16.65
CA ASN A 88 -3.56 -17.81 17.01
C ASN A 88 -3.08 -16.64 16.13
N VAL A 89 -3.15 -15.43 16.67
CA VAL A 89 -2.80 -14.20 15.95
C VAL A 89 -1.39 -14.26 15.34
N THR A 90 -0.40 -14.79 16.07
CA THR A 90 0.99 -14.82 15.60
C THR A 90 1.14 -15.72 14.37
N LEU A 91 0.58 -16.93 14.40
CA LEU A 91 0.67 -17.85 13.27
C LEU A 91 -0.15 -17.34 12.07
N GLU A 92 -1.36 -16.86 12.31
CA GLU A 92 -2.24 -16.40 11.23
C GLU A 92 -1.66 -15.19 10.50
N VAL A 93 -1.14 -14.20 11.25
CA VAL A 93 -0.46 -13.03 10.68
C VAL A 93 0.82 -13.43 9.93
N PHE A 94 1.64 -14.30 10.53
CA PHE A 94 2.88 -14.78 9.91
C PHE A 94 2.62 -15.54 8.60
N ASP A 95 1.67 -16.47 8.60
CA ASP A 95 1.33 -17.26 7.41
C ASP A 95 0.80 -16.37 6.28
N PHE A 96 -0.08 -15.41 6.62
CA PHE A 96 -0.58 -14.42 5.66
C PHE A 96 0.55 -13.61 5.04
N LEU A 97 1.41 -13.00 5.87
CA LEU A 97 2.49 -12.13 5.40
C LEU A 97 3.48 -12.90 4.53
N ASN A 98 3.88 -14.11 4.93
CA ASN A 98 4.78 -14.94 4.12
C ASN A 98 4.18 -15.29 2.75
N PHE A 99 2.90 -15.65 2.72
CA PHE A 99 2.21 -15.94 1.47
C PHE A 99 2.20 -14.72 0.54
N ARG A 100 1.81 -13.55 1.06
CA ARG A 100 1.77 -12.29 0.28
C ARG A 100 3.15 -11.84 -0.17
N ILE A 101 4.17 -11.90 0.68
CA ILE A 101 5.56 -11.56 0.30
C ILE A 101 6.02 -12.41 -0.89
N ALA A 102 5.73 -13.71 -0.88
CA ALA A 102 6.09 -14.59 -1.99
C ALA A 102 5.35 -14.21 -3.29
N GLU A 103 4.09 -13.77 -3.22
CA GLU A 103 3.36 -13.22 -4.37
C GLU A 103 4.01 -11.93 -4.91
N LEU A 104 4.32 -10.98 -4.04
CA LEU A 104 4.94 -9.70 -4.39
C LEU A 104 6.29 -9.88 -5.08
N ILE A 105 7.15 -10.75 -4.54
CA ILE A 105 8.46 -11.06 -5.11
C ILE A 105 8.32 -11.65 -6.52
N ARG A 106 7.35 -12.56 -6.74
CA ARG A 106 7.09 -13.13 -8.08
C ARG A 106 6.64 -12.10 -9.10
N LEU A 107 5.96 -11.04 -8.64
CA LEU A 107 5.54 -9.91 -9.49
C LEU A 107 6.67 -8.90 -9.74
N GLY A 108 7.83 -9.06 -9.09
CA GLY A 108 8.97 -8.16 -9.24
C GLY A 108 8.92 -6.92 -8.34
N ILE A 109 8.17 -7.01 -7.23
CA ILE A 109 8.19 -6.04 -6.12
C ILE A 109 9.20 -6.58 -5.10
N HIS A 110 10.32 -5.88 -4.93
CA HIS A 110 11.43 -6.37 -4.11
C HIS A 110 11.63 -5.59 -2.81
N ASP A 111 11.33 -4.29 -2.82
CA ASP A 111 11.40 -3.43 -1.64
C ASP A 111 10.07 -3.52 -0.87
N ILE A 112 9.96 -4.53 -0.02
CA ILE A 112 8.75 -4.82 0.76
C ILE A 112 8.97 -4.46 2.22
N ILE A 113 8.09 -3.61 2.75
CA ILE A 113 7.99 -3.29 4.18
C ILE A 113 6.77 -4.04 4.72
N VAL A 114 6.89 -4.64 5.89
CA VAL A 114 5.83 -5.43 6.51
C VAL A 114 5.26 -4.69 7.71
N ASP A 115 3.93 -4.61 7.77
CA ASP A 115 3.16 -4.10 8.90
C ASP A 115 2.14 -5.17 9.35
N ALA A 116 2.11 -5.51 10.64
CA ALA A 116 1.59 -6.77 11.17
C ALA A 116 0.33 -6.62 12.02
#